data_AF-A0A0R0M1V6-F1
#
_entry.id   AF-A0A0R0M1V6-F1
#
_cell.length_a   1.000
_cell.length_b   1.000
_cell.length_c   1.000
_cell.angle_alpha   90.00
_cell.angle_beta   90.00
_cell.angle_gamma   90.00
#
_symmetry.space_group_name_H-M   'P 1'
#
loop_
_entity.id
_entity.type
_entity.pdbx_description
1 polymer ?
#
loop_
_entity_poly.entity_id
_entity_poly.type
_entity_poly.pdbx_seq_one_letter_code
_entity_poly.pdbx_strand_id
1 'polypeptide(L)'
;MHLEDETEFFEFDPYSFLGKIPDILEESIKTTLDGVNVPEKVKRELINHFSIELRKNHVLFEDFCIPQIFTFPNDYVYERKLTESVSDFNIEKKLENLAKLKDDLQYHKSELKSTNMSIQKEIKLKSEMDKFLENPDVNDLLSNTEFLKSLFLETQKAFGEHSFETATDRSEEFNKIMQSKDIKTETKVKELGQLLAIGQLDDIDAFKTNFFELKSNL
;
A
#
# COMPACT_ATOMS: atom_id res chain seq x y z
N MET A 1 2.80 39.08 22.32
CA MET A 1 1.54 39.84 22.25
C MET A 1 0.51 38.85 21.75
N HIS A 2 -0.47 38.47 22.56
CA HIS A 2 -1.45 37.46 22.18
C HIS A 2 -2.74 38.19 21.77
N LEU A 3 -3.06 38.13 20.47
CA LEU A 3 -4.24 38.73 19.83
C LEU A 3 -5.48 37.83 20.02
N GLU A 4 -5.75 37.37 21.24
CA GLU A 4 -6.81 36.38 21.49
C GLU A 4 -8.20 36.94 21.18
N ASP A 5 -8.48 38.16 21.66
CA ASP A 5 -9.77 38.83 21.43
C ASP A 5 -9.95 39.19 19.96
N GLU A 6 -8.89 39.62 19.28
CA GLU A 6 -8.93 39.90 17.85
C GLU A 6 -9.11 38.61 17.04
N THR A 7 -8.47 37.51 17.44
CA THR A 7 -8.66 36.19 16.78
C THR A 7 -10.10 35.71 16.92
N GLU A 8 -10.72 35.90 18.10
CA GLU A 8 -12.13 35.58 18.32
C GLU A 8 -13.05 36.48 17.48
N PHE A 9 -12.78 37.79 17.45
CA PHE A 9 -13.57 38.76 16.70
C PHE A 9 -13.51 38.57 15.19
N PHE A 10 -12.31 38.38 14.64
CA PHE A 10 -12.09 38.21 13.20
C PHE A 10 -12.42 36.79 12.73
N GLU A 11 -12.57 35.83 13.64
CA GLU A 11 -12.74 34.39 13.34
C GLU A 11 -11.56 33.78 12.56
N PHE A 12 -10.41 34.44 12.58
CA PHE A 12 -9.14 33.96 12.03
C PHE A 12 -7.96 34.60 12.78
N ASP A 13 -6.81 33.92 12.77
CA ASP A 13 -5.55 34.47 13.30
C ASP A 13 -4.94 35.48 12.29
N PRO A 14 -4.81 36.77 12.65
CA PRO A 14 -4.28 37.80 11.77
C PRO A 14 -2.87 37.52 11.23
N TYR A 15 -1.98 36.93 12.03
CA TYR A 15 -0.63 36.59 11.58
C TYR A 15 -0.66 35.49 10.53
N SER A 16 -1.46 34.44 10.78
CA SER A 16 -1.67 33.35 9.82
C SER A 16 -2.35 33.83 8.53
N PHE A 17 -3.24 34.81 8.60
CA PHE A 17 -3.87 35.42 7.42
C PHE A 17 -2.85 36.20 6.59
N LEU A 18 -2.10 37.10 7.23
CA LEU A 18 -1.10 37.93 6.56
C LEU A 18 0.03 37.07 5.95
N GLY A 19 0.51 36.07 6.68
CA GLY A 19 1.57 35.17 6.22
C GLY A 19 1.23 34.37 4.95
N LYS A 20 -0.05 34.21 4.59
CA LYS A 20 -0.46 33.54 3.34
C LYS A 20 -0.43 34.46 2.12
N ILE A 21 -0.46 35.78 2.31
CA ILE A 21 -0.55 36.75 1.21
C ILE A 21 0.65 36.63 0.24
N PRO A 22 1.92 36.53 0.70
CA PRO A 22 3.05 36.42 -0.20
C PRO A 22 2.95 35.20 -1.11
N ASP A 23 2.58 34.04 -0.57
CA ASP A 23 2.49 32.79 -1.33
C ASP A 23 1.42 32.89 -2.43
N ILE A 24 0.25 33.47 -2.11
CA ILE A 24 -0.84 33.68 -3.08
C ILE A 24 -0.41 34.63 -4.20
N LEU A 25 0.32 35.71 -3.86
CA LEU A 25 0.80 36.67 -4.85
C LEU A 25 1.92 36.08 -5.72
N GLU A 26 2.84 35.31 -5.14
CA GLU A 26 3.89 34.58 -5.88
C GLU A 26 3.27 33.58 -6.87
N GLU A 27 2.24 32.84 -6.44
CA GLU A 27 1.49 31.91 -7.30
C GLU A 27 0.78 32.65 -8.44
N SER A 28 0.08 33.75 -8.13
CA SER A 28 -0.62 34.55 -9.15
C SER A 28 0.32 35.07 -10.24
N ILE A 29 1.52 35.50 -9.87
CA ILE A 29 2.53 35.98 -10.80
C ILE A 29 3.09 34.86 -11.65
N LYS A 30 3.35 33.69 -11.05
CA LYS A 30 3.77 32.52 -11.77
C LYS A 30 2.74 32.12 -12.83
N THR A 31 1.46 32.02 -12.45
CA THR A 31 0.36 31.71 -13.39
C THR A 31 0.26 32.76 -14.50
N THR A 32 0.47 34.04 -14.18
CA THR A 32 0.45 35.12 -15.17
C THR A 32 1.60 34.97 -16.16
N LEU A 33 2.82 34.70 -15.68
CA LEU A 33 4.01 34.52 -16.51
C LEU A 33 3.97 33.24 -17.35
N ASP A 34 3.31 32.20 -16.87
CA ASP A 34 3.08 30.97 -17.64
C ASP A 34 2.27 31.24 -18.92
N GLY A 35 1.36 32.22 -18.89
CA GLY A 35 0.61 32.69 -20.05
C GLY A 35 1.39 33.58 -21.03
N VAL A 36 2.61 34.01 -20.69
CA VAL A 36 3.43 34.89 -21.55
C VAL A 36 4.49 34.08 -22.29
N ASN A 37 4.64 34.35 -23.59
CA ASN A 37 5.65 33.70 -24.43
C ASN A 37 7.06 34.30 -24.22
N VAL A 38 7.62 34.07 -23.04
CA VAL A 38 8.95 34.52 -22.61
C VAL A 38 9.80 33.28 -22.28
N PRO A 39 11.14 33.29 -22.51
CA PRO A 39 11.98 32.16 -22.15
C PRO A 39 11.88 31.80 -20.66
N GLU A 40 11.81 30.50 -20.34
CA GLU A 40 11.69 29.98 -18.97
C GLU A 40 12.79 30.46 -18.01
N LYS A 41 13.99 30.75 -18.53
CA LYS A 41 15.06 31.35 -17.73
C LYS A 41 14.68 32.75 -17.23
N VAL A 42 14.12 33.56 -18.12
CA VAL A 42 13.71 34.94 -17.81
C VAL A 42 12.50 34.93 -16.87
N LYS A 43 11.53 34.03 -17.06
CA LYS A 43 10.41 33.86 -16.12
C LYS A 43 10.90 33.57 -14.70
N ARG A 44 11.84 32.63 -14.54
CA ARG A 44 12.41 32.30 -13.23
C ARG A 44 13.17 33.46 -12.60
N GLU A 45 13.96 34.20 -13.39
CA GLU A 45 14.66 35.39 -12.89
C GLU A 45 13.68 36.48 -12.43
N LEU A 46 12.61 36.71 -13.19
CA LEU A 46 11.55 37.67 -12.82
C LEU A 46 10.78 37.26 -11.56
N ILE A 47 10.39 35.98 -11.46
CA ILE A 47 9.72 35.44 -10.27
C ILE A 47 10.63 35.62 -9.06
N ASN A 48 11.89 35.21 -9.14
CA ASN A 48 12.82 35.34 -8.03
C ASN A 48 13.03 36.80 -7.61
N HIS A 49 13.20 37.70 -8.57
CA HIS A 49 13.35 39.12 -8.27
C HIS A 49 12.09 39.68 -7.58
N PHE A 50 10.91 39.35 -8.10
CA PHE A 50 9.65 39.78 -7.51
C PHE A 50 9.44 39.21 -6.11
N SER A 51 9.65 37.92 -5.90
CA SER A 51 9.51 37.26 -4.59
C SER A 51 10.39 37.92 -3.53
N ILE A 52 11.63 38.29 -3.87
CA ILE A 52 12.55 38.96 -2.95
C ILE A 52 11.99 40.34 -2.55
N GLU A 53 11.58 41.15 -3.51
CA GLU A 53 11.05 42.49 -3.23
C GLU A 53 9.67 42.45 -2.56
N LEU A 54 8.83 41.49 -2.94
CA LEU A 54 7.54 41.23 -2.31
C LEU A 54 7.73 40.90 -0.84
N ARG A 55 8.62 39.96 -0.49
CA ARG A 55 8.85 39.57 0.91
C ARG A 55 9.38 40.72 1.75
N LYS A 56 10.29 41.55 1.20
CA LYS A 56 10.77 42.76 1.90
C LYS A 56 9.63 43.74 2.18
N ASN A 57 8.81 44.02 1.18
CA ASN A 57 7.69 44.94 1.32
C ASN A 57 6.57 44.35 2.19
N HIS A 58 6.41 43.03 2.18
CA HIS A 58 5.42 42.34 2.99
C HIS A 58 5.70 42.47 4.48
N VAL A 59 6.96 42.45 4.90
CA VAL A 59 7.32 42.71 6.32
C VAL A 59 6.83 44.10 6.74
N LEU A 60 7.05 45.13 5.92
CA LEU A 60 6.56 46.49 6.21
C LEU A 60 5.03 46.56 6.22
N PHE A 61 4.39 45.78 5.34
CA PHE A 61 2.93 45.67 5.29
C PHE A 61 2.38 44.98 6.54
N GLU A 62 3.00 43.89 6.99
CA GLU A 62 2.63 43.17 8.21
C GLU A 62 2.80 44.07 9.46
N ASP A 63 3.95 44.74 9.56
CA ASP A 63 4.27 45.70 10.63
C ASP A 63 3.28 46.88 10.68
N PHE A 64 2.65 47.22 9.56
CA PHE A 64 1.57 48.20 9.52
C PHE A 64 0.22 47.58 9.88
N CYS A 65 -0.14 46.48 9.22
CA CYS A 65 -1.46 45.88 9.33
C CYS A 65 -1.75 45.35 10.72
N ILE A 66 -0.78 44.69 11.37
CA ILE A 66 -0.99 44.12 12.70
C ILE A 66 -1.42 45.22 13.69
N PRO A 67 -0.61 46.26 13.96
CA PRO A 67 -0.99 47.26 14.96
C PRO A 67 -2.09 48.23 14.52
N GLN A 68 -2.27 48.48 13.22
CA GLN A 68 -3.20 49.51 12.74
C GLN A 68 -4.57 48.97 12.31
N ILE A 69 -4.65 47.70 11.92
CA ILE A 69 -5.88 47.11 11.35
C ILE A 69 -6.36 45.96 12.23
N PHE A 70 -5.46 45.08 12.66
CA PHE A 70 -5.80 43.81 13.31
C PHE A 70 -5.57 43.78 14.82
N THR A 71 -5.19 44.90 15.41
CA THR A 71 -5.05 45.05 16.88
C THR A 71 -6.09 46.05 17.35
N PHE A 72 -6.79 45.74 18.43
CA PHE A 72 -7.69 46.70 19.02
C PHE A 72 -6.93 47.85 19.70
N PRO A 73 -7.50 49.08 19.72
CA PRO A 73 -6.98 50.15 20.57
C PRO A 73 -6.91 49.69 22.03
N ASN A 74 -5.90 50.13 22.78
CA ASN A 74 -5.70 49.71 24.18
C ASN A 74 -6.88 50.09 25.12
N ASP A 75 -7.70 51.05 24.71
CA ASP A 75 -8.90 51.53 25.40
C ASP A 75 -10.19 50.84 24.94
N TYR A 76 -10.11 49.99 23.91
CA TYR A 76 -11.24 49.19 23.43
C TYR A 76 -11.35 47.91 24.27
N VAL A 77 -12.55 47.65 24.79
CA VAL A 77 -12.89 46.39 25.47
C VAL A 77 -13.78 45.59 24.54
N TYR A 78 -13.27 44.45 24.09
CA TYR A 78 -14.07 43.55 23.25
C TYR A 78 -15.16 42.86 24.10
N GLU A 79 -16.41 43.24 23.87
CA GLU A 79 -17.55 42.52 24.44
C GLU A 79 -17.76 41.23 23.65
N ARG A 80 -17.21 40.13 24.17
CA ARG A 80 -17.46 38.80 23.62
C ARG A 80 -18.96 38.58 23.51
N LYS A 81 -19.40 38.08 22.36
CA LYS A 81 -20.79 37.62 22.24
C LYS A 81 -21.00 36.60 23.36
N LEU A 82 -21.96 36.86 24.23
CA LEU A 82 -22.57 35.83 25.08
C LEU A 82 -23.23 34.82 24.14
N THR A 83 -22.44 33.96 23.53
CA THR A 83 -22.94 32.78 22.84
C THR A 83 -23.54 31.91 23.93
N GLU A 84 -24.86 31.92 23.95
CA GLU A 84 -25.68 31.02 24.74
C GLU A 84 -25.12 29.61 24.69
N SER A 85 -24.96 29.01 25.87
CA SER A 85 -24.42 27.68 26.11
C SER A 85 -22.99 27.49 25.59
N VAL A 86 -22.07 27.33 26.55
CA VAL A 86 -21.07 26.27 26.40
C VAL A 86 -21.88 25.01 26.12
N SER A 87 -22.12 24.67 24.84
CA SER A 87 -22.58 23.34 24.51
C SER A 87 -21.56 22.43 25.17
N ASP A 88 -21.99 21.41 25.90
CA ASP A 88 -21.11 20.39 26.47
C ASP A 88 -20.29 19.75 25.34
N PHE A 89 -19.24 20.44 24.93
CA PHE A 89 -18.38 20.08 23.84
C PHE A 89 -17.50 19.03 24.48
N ASN A 90 -17.98 17.80 24.42
CA ASN A 90 -17.32 16.66 25.01
C ASN A 90 -16.06 16.38 24.18
N ILE A 91 -14.99 17.11 24.50
CA ILE A 91 -13.67 17.03 23.89
C ILE A 91 -13.18 15.57 23.96
N GLU A 92 -13.48 14.86 25.05
CA GLU A 92 -13.13 13.45 25.24
C GLU A 92 -13.79 12.57 24.17
N LYS A 93 -15.09 12.73 23.92
CA LYS A 93 -15.80 11.99 22.86
C LYS A 93 -15.25 12.29 21.46
N LYS A 94 -14.85 13.54 21.19
CA LYS A 94 -14.20 13.87 19.91
C LYS A 94 -12.80 13.27 19.81
N LEU A 95 -12.02 13.28 20.89
CA LEU A 95 -10.71 12.64 20.94
C LEU A 95 -10.80 11.12 20.78
N GLU A 96 -11.80 10.48 21.40
CA GLU A 96 -12.08 9.05 21.21
C GLU A 96 -12.44 8.73 19.75
N ASN A 97 -13.30 9.54 19.14
CA ASN A 97 -13.65 9.36 17.72
C ASN A 97 -12.43 9.55 16.81
N LEU A 98 -11.54 10.49 17.16
CA LEU A 98 -10.32 10.76 16.38
C LEU A 98 -9.28 9.64 16.56
N ALA A 99 -9.19 9.05 17.76
CA ALA A 99 -8.38 7.87 18.02
C ALA A 99 -8.89 6.65 17.22
N LYS A 100 -10.21 6.40 17.23
CA LYS A 100 -10.82 5.34 16.41
C LYS A 100 -10.56 5.54 14.92
N LEU A 101 -10.74 6.76 14.42
CA LEU A 101 -10.49 7.08 13.01
C LEU A 101 -9.01 6.87 12.62
N LYS A 102 -8.08 7.15 13.53
CA LYS A 102 -6.65 6.90 13.34
C LYS A 102 -6.36 5.40 13.25
N ASP A 103 -6.96 4.60 14.12
CA ASP A 103 -6.80 3.15 14.13
C ASP A 103 -7.40 2.52 12.87
N ASP A 104 -8.59 2.96 12.44
CA ASP A 104 -9.24 2.52 11.20
C ASP A 104 -8.39 2.87 9.97
N LEU A 105 -7.81 4.07 9.93
CA LEU A 105 -6.92 4.49 8.85
C LEU A 105 -5.65 3.63 8.80
N GLN A 106 -5.09 3.29 9.96
CA GLN A 106 -3.93 2.41 10.06
C GLN A 106 -4.27 0.98 9.61
N TYR A 107 -5.45 0.47 10.00
CA TYR A 107 -5.97 -0.82 9.54
C TYR A 107 -6.09 -0.85 8.01
N HIS A 108 -6.83 0.09 7.41
CA HIS A 108 -7.01 0.13 5.96
C HIS A 108 -5.71 0.32 5.19
N LYS A 109 -4.75 1.08 5.73
CA LYS A 109 -3.42 1.22 5.12
C LYS A 109 -2.66 -0.10 5.12
N SER A 110 -2.78 -0.89 6.19
CA SER A 110 -2.16 -2.21 6.27
C SER A 110 -2.82 -3.22 5.34
N GLU A 111 -4.16 -3.18 5.25
CA GLU A 111 -4.96 -4.02 4.36
C GLU A 111 -4.61 -3.73 2.89
N LEU A 112 -4.59 -2.45 2.50
CA LEU A 112 -4.23 -2.03 1.14
C LEU A 112 -2.81 -2.45 0.77
N LYS A 113 -1.87 -2.38 1.73
CA LYS A 113 -0.49 -2.88 1.52
C LYS A 113 -0.47 -4.40 1.31
N SER A 114 -1.25 -5.14 2.09
CA SER A 114 -1.37 -6.60 1.96
C SER A 114 -1.95 -7.01 0.61
N THR A 115 -3.05 -6.37 0.21
CA THR A 115 -3.71 -6.59 -1.08
C THR A 115 -2.78 -6.26 -2.25
N ASN A 116 -2.06 -5.14 -2.18
CA ASN A 116 -1.08 -4.79 -3.21
C ASN A 116 0.06 -5.82 -3.32
N MET A 117 0.54 -6.36 -2.19
CA MET A 117 1.55 -7.43 -2.21
C MET A 117 0.99 -8.72 -2.82
N SER A 118 -0.26 -9.07 -2.54
CA SER A 118 -0.92 -10.24 -3.14
C SER A 118 -1.08 -10.09 -4.65
N ILE A 119 -1.55 -8.92 -5.12
CA ILE A 119 -1.66 -8.62 -6.55
C ILE A 119 -0.28 -8.71 -7.24
N GLN A 120 0.77 -8.15 -6.63
CA GLN A 120 2.12 -8.22 -7.18
C GLN A 120 2.64 -9.67 -7.27
N LYS A 121 2.33 -10.51 -6.27
CA LYS A 121 2.67 -11.95 -6.31
C LYS A 121 1.94 -12.67 -7.44
N GLU A 122 0.65 -12.40 -7.64
CA GLU A 122 -0.12 -13.00 -8.74
C GLU A 122 0.40 -12.56 -10.12
N ILE A 123 0.70 -11.27 -10.30
CA ILE A 123 1.29 -10.76 -11.54
C ILE A 123 2.63 -11.46 -11.82
N LYS A 124 3.47 -11.60 -10.79
CA LYS A 124 4.76 -12.27 -10.93
C LYS A 124 4.61 -13.75 -11.26
N LEU A 125 3.72 -14.46 -10.58
CA LEU A 125 3.44 -15.87 -10.83
C LEU A 125 2.94 -16.07 -12.26
N LYS A 126 1.99 -15.22 -12.71
CA LYS A 126 1.47 -15.26 -14.07
C LYS A 126 2.57 -15.02 -15.10
N SER A 127 3.43 -14.03 -14.89
CA SER A 127 4.57 -13.76 -15.78
C SER A 127 5.57 -14.93 -15.83
N GLU A 128 5.83 -15.60 -14.70
CA GLU A 128 6.69 -16.78 -14.66
C GLU A 128 6.04 -17.99 -15.36
N MET A 129 4.73 -18.17 -15.23
CA MET A 129 3.97 -19.19 -15.95
C MET A 129 3.95 -18.93 -17.46
N ASP A 130 3.72 -17.70 -17.88
CA ASP A 130 3.73 -17.32 -19.30
C ASP A 130 5.12 -17.61 -19.91
N LYS A 131 6.20 -17.25 -19.22
CA LYS A 131 7.58 -17.59 -19.64
C LYS A 131 7.85 -19.10 -19.68
N PHE A 132 7.27 -19.86 -18.76
CA PHE A 132 7.39 -21.32 -18.76
C PHE A 132 6.67 -21.95 -19.96
N LEU A 133 5.50 -21.43 -20.32
CA LEU A 133 4.73 -21.88 -21.48
C LEU A 133 5.35 -21.44 -22.81
N GLU A 134 6.01 -20.29 -22.84
CA GLU A 134 6.78 -19.80 -23.99
C GLU A 134 8.11 -20.55 -24.16
N ASN A 135 8.52 -21.39 -23.20
CA ASN A 135 9.73 -22.19 -23.34
C ASN A 135 9.56 -23.20 -24.49
N PRO A 136 10.43 -23.17 -25.51
CA PRO A 136 10.32 -24.03 -26.69
C PRO A 136 10.37 -25.52 -26.32
N ASP A 137 11.12 -25.92 -25.30
CA ASP A 137 11.20 -27.32 -24.87
C ASP A 137 9.87 -27.81 -24.26
N VAL A 138 9.18 -26.94 -23.53
CA VAL A 138 7.87 -27.24 -22.92
C VAL A 138 6.78 -27.26 -23.99
N ASN A 139 6.83 -26.30 -24.92
CA ASN A 139 5.88 -26.20 -26.02
C ASN A 139 6.04 -27.37 -27.01
N ASP A 140 7.28 -27.81 -27.26
CA ASP A 140 7.57 -29.00 -28.07
C ASP A 140 7.08 -30.28 -27.37
N LEU A 141 7.19 -30.37 -26.04
CA LEU A 141 6.62 -31.49 -25.27
C LEU A 141 5.07 -31.52 -25.34
N LEU A 142 4.42 -30.35 -25.23
CA LEU A 142 2.95 -30.22 -25.35
C LEU A 142 2.46 -30.47 -26.79
N SER A 143 3.24 -30.06 -27.79
CA SER A 143 2.92 -30.28 -29.21
C SER A 143 3.10 -31.74 -29.60
N ASN A 144 4.06 -32.43 -28.97
CA ASN A 144 4.37 -33.83 -29.24
C ASN A 144 3.71 -34.81 -28.26
N THR A 145 2.80 -34.37 -27.36
CA THR A 145 2.20 -35.27 -26.35
C THR A 145 1.42 -36.43 -26.97
N GLU A 146 0.67 -36.19 -28.05
CA GLU A 146 -0.04 -37.25 -28.79
C GLU A 146 0.94 -38.19 -29.50
N PHE A 147 2.01 -37.65 -30.09
CA PHE A 147 3.07 -38.43 -30.73
C PHE A 147 3.87 -39.29 -29.73
N LEU A 148 4.24 -38.73 -28.58
CA LEU A 148 4.91 -39.45 -27.50
C LEU A 148 4.00 -40.53 -26.90
N LYS A 149 2.69 -40.27 -26.81
CA LYS A 149 1.70 -41.25 -26.38
C LYS A 149 1.55 -42.38 -27.39
N SER A 150 1.51 -42.08 -28.69
CA SER A 150 1.53 -43.12 -29.73
C SER A 150 2.83 -43.90 -29.73
N LEU A 151 3.99 -43.23 -29.58
CA LEU A 151 5.30 -43.86 -29.52
C LEU A 151 5.44 -44.74 -28.28
N PHE A 152 4.86 -44.33 -27.14
CA PHE A 152 4.80 -45.11 -25.90
C PHE A 152 3.92 -46.36 -26.06
N LEU A 153 2.75 -46.24 -26.69
CA LEU A 153 1.89 -47.38 -26.98
C LEU A 153 2.53 -48.33 -28.00
N GLU A 154 3.22 -47.80 -28.99
CA GLU A 154 3.94 -48.56 -30.01
C GLU A 154 5.17 -49.26 -29.45
N THR A 155 5.94 -48.59 -28.59
CA THR A 155 7.05 -49.22 -27.85
C THR A 155 6.55 -50.22 -26.82
N GLN A 156 5.43 -49.97 -26.13
CA GLN A 156 4.79 -50.95 -25.25
C GLN A 156 4.34 -52.20 -26.03
N LYS A 157 3.87 -52.02 -27.27
CA LYS A 157 3.49 -53.13 -28.15
C LYS A 157 4.72 -53.88 -28.68
N ALA A 158 5.77 -53.18 -29.07
CA ALA A 158 7.02 -53.76 -29.56
C ALA A 158 7.84 -54.46 -28.46
N PHE A 159 7.84 -53.92 -27.24
CA PHE A 159 8.47 -54.53 -26.07
C PHE A 159 7.57 -55.54 -25.35
N GLY A 160 6.24 -55.40 -25.48
CA GLY A 160 5.24 -56.33 -24.94
C GLY A 160 5.28 -57.71 -25.58
N GLU A 161 5.95 -57.86 -26.72
CA GLU A 161 6.20 -59.16 -27.36
C GLU A 161 7.63 -59.69 -27.15
N HIS A 162 8.59 -58.88 -26.66
CA HIS A 162 10.00 -59.34 -26.62
C HIS A 162 10.86 -59.03 -25.39
N SER A 163 10.43 -58.32 -24.34
CA SER A 163 11.21 -58.36 -23.09
C SER A 163 10.43 -58.01 -21.83
N PHE A 164 9.75 -59.01 -21.28
CA PHE A 164 9.54 -59.11 -19.82
C PHE A 164 10.00 -60.45 -19.24
N GLU A 165 10.78 -61.23 -19.99
CA GLU A 165 11.42 -62.46 -19.47
C GLU A 165 12.88 -62.25 -19.02
N THR A 166 13.48 -61.09 -19.25
CA THR A 166 14.85 -60.77 -18.79
C THR A 166 14.93 -59.62 -17.78
N ALA A 167 13.80 -59.09 -17.32
CA ALA A 167 13.74 -57.96 -16.38
C ALA A 167 13.81 -58.37 -14.90
N THR A 168 14.20 -59.59 -14.57
CA THR A 168 14.43 -60.01 -13.18
C THR A 168 15.70 -59.37 -12.59
N ASP A 169 16.70 -59.02 -13.40
CA ASP A 169 18.03 -58.61 -12.91
C ASP A 169 18.25 -57.09 -12.82
N ARG A 170 17.40 -56.26 -13.44
CA ARG A 170 17.48 -54.78 -13.33
C ARG A 170 16.48 -54.16 -12.34
N SER A 171 15.65 -54.99 -11.72
CA SER A 171 14.65 -54.53 -10.75
C SER A 171 15.29 -53.98 -9.47
N GLU A 172 16.46 -54.45 -9.06
CA GLU A 172 17.15 -53.96 -7.86
C GLU A 172 17.71 -52.55 -8.03
N GLU A 173 18.26 -52.21 -9.19
CA GLU A 173 18.82 -50.89 -9.46
C GLU A 173 17.71 -49.84 -9.64
N PHE A 174 16.60 -50.23 -10.29
CA PHE A 174 15.39 -49.41 -10.38
C PHE A 174 14.71 -49.23 -9.01
N ASN A 175 14.67 -50.28 -8.17
CA ASN A 175 14.15 -50.19 -6.81
C ASN A 175 15.04 -49.32 -5.91
N LYS A 176 16.36 -49.32 -6.08
CA LYS A 176 17.27 -48.38 -5.41
C LYS A 176 17.00 -46.92 -5.80
N ILE A 177 16.68 -46.67 -7.07
CA ILE A 177 16.34 -45.33 -7.57
C ILE A 177 14.94 -44.89 -7.10
N MET A 178 13.99 -45.82 -6.94
CA MET A 178 12.69 -45.52 -6.34
C MET A 178 12.80 -45.28 -4.82
N GLN A 179 13.61 -46.05 -4.10
CA GLN A 179 13.86 -45.85 -2.67
C GLN A 179 14.60 -44.53 -2.38
N SER A 180 15.43 -44.02 -3.31
CA SER A 180 16.03 -42.68 -3.15
C SER A 180 15.03 -41.53 -3.37
N LYS A 181 13.84 -41.82 -3.92
CA LYS A 181 12.72 -40.86 -4.00
C LYS A 181 11.86 -40.83 -2.72
N ASP A 182 11.96 -41.81 -1.84
CA ASP A 182 11.29 -41.85 -0.53
C ASP A 182 11.93 -40.90 0.52
N ILE A 183 12.96 -40.13 0.15
CA ILE A 183 13.46 -39.02 0.99
C ILE A 183 12.35 -37.96 1.24
N LYS A 184 11.31 -37.90 0.38
CA LYS A 184 10.16 -37.01 0.57
C LYS A 184 9.14 -37.48 1.61
N THR A 185 9.09 -38.77 1.95
CA THR A 185 8.17 -39.27 2.98
C THR A 185 8.77 -39.12 4.38
N GLU A 186 10.08 -39.31 4.55
CA GLU A 186 10.74 -39.15 5.84
C GLU A 186 10.85 -37.67 6.28
N THR A 187 11.13 -36.76 5.34
CA THR A 187 11.11 -35.30 5.60
C THR A 187 9.71 -34.79 5.93
N LYS A 188 8.68 -35.26 5.21
CA LYS A 188 7.28 -34.93 5.54
C LYS A 188 6.86 -35.42 6.91
N VAL A 189 7.24 -36.64 7.30
CA VAL A 189 6.90 -37.19 8.63
C VAL A 189 7.60 -36.41 9.74
N LYS A 190 8.86 -35.97 9.50
CA LYS A 190 9.62 -35.16 10.45
C LYS A 190 9.07 -33.73 10.57
N GLU A 191 8.66 -33.10 9.46
CA GLU A 191 7.99 -31.80 9.45
C GLU A 191 6.60 -31.86 10.11
N LEU A 192 5.84 -32.94 9.86
CA LEU A 192 4.55 -33.16 10.51
C LEU A 192 4.72 -33.39 12.03
N GLY A 193 5.75 -34.12 12.44
CA GLY A 193 6.10 -34.32 13.85
C GLY A 193 6.57 -33.04 14.53
N GLN A 194 7.27 -32.16 13.82
CA GLN A 194 7.64 -30.83 14.33
C GLN A 194 6.44 -29.88 14.42
N LEU A 195 5.49 -29.96 13.49
CA LEU A 195 4.23 -29.20 13.54
C LEU A 195 3.33 -29.66 14.69
N LEU A 196 3.26 -30.97 14.96
CA LEU A 196 2.54 -31.54 16.11
C LEU A 196 3.19 -31.23 17.47
N ALA A 197 4.47 -30.83 17.48
CA ALA A 197 5.16 -30.42 18.71
C ALA A 197 4.94 -28.94 19.07
N ILE A 198 4.40 -28.13 18.14
CA ILE A 198 4.25 -26.67 18.30
C ILE A 198 2.80 -26.26 18.65
N GLY A 199 1.82 -27.17 18.55
CA GLY A 199 0.43 -26.89 18.94
C GLY A 199 -0.30 -28.14 19.40
N GLN A 200 -1.06 -28.03 20.49
CA GLN A 200 -1.88 -29.14 21.01
C GLN A 200 -3.10 -29.37 20.12
N LEU A 201 -3.58 -30.63 20.07
CA LEU A 201 -4.65 -31.10 19.18
C LEU A 201 -5.90 -30.21 19.15
N ASP A 202 -6.18 -29.52 20.25
CA ASP A 202 -7.34 -28.65 20.43
C ASP A 202 -7.33 -27.44 19.48
N ASP A 203 -6.15 -26.95 19.06
CA ASP A 203 -6.01 -25.83 18.13
C ASP A 203 -6.28 -26.22 16.66
N ILE A 204 -6.04 -27.50 16.31
CA ILE A 204 -6.25 -28.03 14.96
C ILE A 204 -7.73 -28.37 14.74
N ASP A 205 -8.40 -28.89 15.77
CA ASP A 205 -9.84 -29.16 15.70
C ASP A 205 -10.66 -27.86 15.66
N ALA A 206 -10.25 -26.81 16.39
CA ALA A 206 -10.85 -25.47 16.29
C ALA A 206 -10.73 -24.85 14.88
N PHE A 207 -9.68 -25.18 14.13
CA PHE A 207 -9.50 -24.73 12.75
C PHE A 207 -10.42 -25.47 11.76
N LYS A 208 -10.70 -26.76 12.01
CA LYS A 208 -11.64 -27.55 11.19
C LYS A 208 -13.09 -27.11 11.38
N THR A 209 -13.51 -26.79 12.60
CA THR A 209 -14.90 -26.39 12.85
C THR A 209 -15.23 -25.05 12.19
N ASN A 210 -14.33 -24.07 12.29
CA ASN A 210 -14.52 -22.76 11.67
C ASN A 210 -14.50 -22.78 10.13
N PHE A 211 -13.79 -23.73 9.50
CA PHE A 211 -13.72 -23.81 8.04
C PHE A 211 -15.00 -24.38 7.40
N PHE A 212 -15.78 -25.18 8.14
CA PHE A 212 -17.05 -25.75 7.64
C PHE A 212 -18.25 -24.81 7.84
N GLU A 213 -18.24 -23.95 8.86
CA GLU A 213 -19.29 -22.93 9.06
C GLU A 213 -19.21 -21.79 8.02
N LEU A 214 -18.02 -21.50 7.48
CA LEU A 214 -17.84 -20.50 6.42
C LEU A 214 -18.35 -20.94 5.03
N LYS A 215 -18.59 -22.24 4.81
CA LYS A 215 -19.15 -22.76 3.56
C LYS A 215 -20.66 -22.97 3.58
N SER A 216 -21.31 -22.78 4.71
CA SER A 216 -22.77 -22.94 4.86
C SER A 216 -23.54 -21.61 4.82
N ASN A 217 -22.83 -20.47 4.70
CA ASN A 217 -23.42 -19.13 4.59
C ASN A 217 -22.93 -18.33 3.34
N LEU A 218 -22.43 -19.02 2.31
CA LEU A 218 -22.15 -18.50 0.97
C LEU A 218 -22.83 -19.40 -0.06
#